data_AF-A0A087CNK2-F1
#
_entry.id   AF-A0A087CNK2-F1
#
_cell.length_a   1.000
_cell.length_b   1.000
_cell.length_c   1.000
_cell.angle_alpha   90.00
_cell.angle_beta   90.00
_cell.angle_gamma   90.00
#
_symmetry.space_group_name_H-M   'P 1'
#
loop_
_entity.id
_entity.type
_entity.pdbx_description
1 polymer ?
#
loop_
_entity_poly.entity_id
_entity_poly.type
_entity_poly.pdbx_seq_one_letter_code
_entity_poly.pdbx_strand_id
1 'polypeptide(L)'
;MFTLSKKVGKRCAIVLVTLVMMVVSAGMLTSLPAHAASPATVPVYRVYNPHSGLHHYTKVAPERDQLAKLGWKLEGISFNAVSGGRPVYREYNPNNGNHNWTMNANEHRALIKLGWRSEGVAWYAPSSGSAVYRLYNPNSGEHVYTTSYSEYLSVGRSGWHKEGIAWYSYGSIRYANCKAVWAANGHGIRRGQPGYSLDLDADKDGYACETRP
;
A
#
# COMPACT_ATOMS: atom_id res chain seq x y z
N MET A 1 15.35 75.72 1.71
CA MET A 1 16.03 77.00 2.02
C MET A 1 15.69 77.32 3.47
N PHE A 2 16.69 77.31 4.38
CA PHE A 2 16.77 78.00 5.70
C PHE A 2 15.56 77.85 6.69
N THR A 3 15.68 77.57 7.99
CA THR A 3 16.77 77.58 8.97
C THR A 3 16.27 76.96 10.29
N LEU A 4 17.23 76.55 11.13
CA LEU A 4 17.08 76.13 12.52
C LEU A 4 16.28 77.11 13.41
N SER A 5 15.70 76.58 14.48
CA SER A 5 15.68 77.30 15.77
C SER A 5 15.86 76.34 16.96
N LYS A 6 16.95 76.56 17.70
CA LYS A 6 17.24 75.99 19.02
C LYS A 6 16.58 76.87 20.09
N LYS A 7 16.08 76.26 21.19
CA LYS A 7 16.34 76.69 22.59
C LYS A 7 15.76 75.66 23.58
N VAL A 8 16.60 75.06 24.44
CA VAL A 8 16.76 75.36 25.89
C VAL A 8 15.42 75.18 26.63
N GLY A 9 15.19 74.25 27.56
CA GLY A 9 16.05 73.61 28.55
C GLY A 9 15.29 73.71 29.89
N LYS A 10 15.17 72.62 30.66
CA LYS A 10 14.90 72.62 32.11
C LYS A 10 15.05 71.20 32.65
N ARG A 11 16.04 71.05 33.53
CA ARG A 11 16.27 69.87 34.38
C ARG A 11 15.16 69.83 35.43
N CYS A 12 14.59 68.67 35.73
CA CYS A 12 14.10 68.41 37.08
C CYS A 12 13.84 66.91 37.33
N ALA A 13 14.27 66.49 38.52
CA ALA A 13 13.81 65.35 39.30
C ALA A 13 13.97 63.94 38.70
N ILE A 14 15.09 63.33 39.12
CA ILE A 14 15.25 61.88 39.29
C ILE A 14 14.14 61.40 40.24
N VAL A 15 13.18 60.63 39.72
CA VAL A 15 12.35 59.73 40.53
C VAL A 15 12.82 58.33 40.18
N LEU A 16 13.55 57.71 41.11
CA LEU A 16 13.92 56.30 41.04
C LEU A 16 12.63 55.47 41.14
N VAL A 17 12.05 55.13 40.00
CA VAL A 17 11.06 54.05 39.92
C VAL A 17 11.87 52.78 39.69
N THR A 18 12.02 51.96 40.72
CA THR A 18 12.55 50.60 40.59
C THR A 18 11.59 49.79 39.71
N LEU A 19 11.86 49.78 38.41
CA LEU A 19 11.25 48.90 37.44
C LEU A 19 11.69 47.47 37.78
N VAL A 20 10.78 46.69 38.36
CA VAL A 20 10.92 45.23 38.34
C VAL A 20 10.82 44.84 36.87
N MET A 21 11.97 44.63 36.21
CA MET A 21 12.00 43.97 34.92
C MET A 21 11.46 42.55 35.13
N MET A 22 10.19 42.33 34.80
CA MET A 22 9.72 41.00 34.46
C MET A 22 10.54 40.58 33.24
N VAL A 23 11.57 39.78 33.47
CA VAL A 23 12.22 39.00 32.42
C VAL A 23 11.15 38.04 31.93
N VAL A 24 10.41 38.43 30.90
CA VAL A 24 9.68 37.46 30.08
C VAL A 24 10.76 36.73 29.31
N SER A 25 11.23 35.63 29.88
CA SER A 25 12.08 34.68 29.17
C SER A 25 11.36 34.31 27.89
N ALA A 26 11.89 34.76 26.75
CA ALA A 26 11.45 34.28 25.45
C ALA A 26 11.77 32.78 25.40
N GLY A 27 10.80 31.96 25.82
CA GLY A 27 10.85 30.52 25.64
C GLY A 27 10.98 30.28 24.15
N MET A 28 12.11 29.70 23.74
CA MET A 28 12.29 29.12 22.41
C MET A 28 11.10 28.18 22.16
N LEU A 29 10.17 28.60 21.31
CA LEU A 29 9.18 27.72 20.71
C LEU A 29 9.94 26.78 19.77
N THR A 30 10.46 25.69 20.31
CA THR A 30 10.92 24.57 19.48
C THR A 30 9.68 23.96 18.85
N SER A 31 9.42 24.29 17.58
CA SER A 31 8.42 23.57 16.80
C SER A 31 8.81 22.11 16.76
N LEU A 32 7.99 21.23 17.34
CA LEU A 32 8.15 19.79 17.18
C LEU A 32 8.16 19.47 15.67
N PRO A 33 9.00 18.55 15.19
CA PRO A 33 8.94 18.15 13.81
C PRO A 33 7.56 17.53 13.58
N ALA A 34 6.82 18.07 12.62
CA ALA A 34 5.63 17.41 12.11
C ALA A 34 6.07 16.02 11.63
N HIS A 35 5.59 14.96 12.30
CA HIS A 35 5.76 13.61 11.80
C HIS A 35 5.15 13.59 10.40
N ALA A 36 6.00 13.44 9.38
CA ALA A 36 5.54 13.31 8.01
C ALA A 36 4.48 12.20 7.99
N ALA A 37 3.26 12.54 7.54
CA ALA A 37 2.19 11.55 7.44
C ALA A 37 2.69 10.39 6.57
N SER A 38 2.59 9.16 7.09
CA SER A 38 2.90 7.96 6.31
C SER A 38 2.14 8.02 4.98
N PRO A 39 2.80 7.69 3.85
CA PRO A 39 2.13 7.76 2.56
C PRO A 39 0.89 6.87 2.58
N ALA A 40 -0.22 7.38 2.02
CA ALA A 40 -1.46 6.62 1.93
C ALA A 40 -1.23 5.37 1.07
N THR A 41 -1.35 4.21 1.71
CA THR A 41 -1.26 2.90 1.06
C THR A 41 -2.64 2.40 0.68
N VAL A 42 -2.74 1.71 -0.46
CA VAL A 42 -4.00 1.11 -0.93
C VAL A 42 -3.84 -0.41 -0.96
N PRO A 43 -4.62 -1.19 -0.18
CA PRO A 43 -4.50 -2.64 -0.21
C PRO A 43 -4.96 -3.19 -1.57
N VAL A 44 -4.21 -4.15 -2.12
CA VAL A 44 -4.63 -4.94 -3.28
C VAL A 44 -4.95 -6.35 -2.79
N TYR A 45 -6.23 -6.72 -2.91
CA TYR A 45 -6.77 -8.01 -2.53
C TYR A 45 -6.54 -9.05 -3.62
N ARG A 46 -6.27 -10.28 -3.22
CA ARG A 46 -6.26 -11.46 -4.09
C ARG A 46 -7.46 -12.35 -3.76
N VAL A 47 -8.17 -12.79 -4.80
CA VAL A 47 -9.35 -13.65 -4.68
C VAL A 47 -9.22 -14.80 -5.68
N TYR A 48 -9.46 -16.03 -5.25
CA TYR A 48 -9.27 -17.24 -6.04
C TYR A 48 -10.61 -17.90 -6.38
N ASN A 49 -10.83 -18.23 -7.65
CA ASN A 49 -11.99 -19.01 -8.07
C ASN A 49 -11.66 -20.51 -8.04
N PRO A 50 -12.25 -21.30 -7.11
CA PRO A 50 -11.99 -22.74 -7.03
C PRO A 50 -12.54 -23.55 -8.22
N HIS A 51 -13.47 -22.99 -9.01
CA HIS A 51 -14.06 -23.67 -10.16
C HIS A 51 -13.22 -23.50 -11.42
N SER A 52 -12.69 -22.29 -11.68
CA SER A 52 -11.91 -22.00 -12.89
C SER A 52 -10.39 -22.02 -12.67
N GLY A 53 -9.93 -21.94 -11.42
CA GLY A 53 -8.51 -21.81 -11.10
C GLY A 53 -7.94 -20.39 -11.26
N LEU A 54 -8.77 -19.40 -11.61
CA LEU A 54 -8.35 -18.02 -11.83
C LEU A 54 -8.17 -17.25 -10.53
N HIS A 55 -7.19 -16.34 -10.51
CA HIS A 55 -6.99 -15.35 -9.47
C HIS A 55 -7.39 -13.97 -9.98
N HIS A 56 -8.04 -13.20 -9.11
CA HIS A 56 -8.38 -11.82 -9.36
C HIS A 56 -7.67 -10.90 -8.38
N TYR A 57 -7.18 -9.76 -8.87
CA TYR A 57 -6.49 -8.75 -8.07
C TYR A 57 -7.22 -7.42 -8.17
N THR A 58 -7.60 -6.87 -7.01
CA THR A 58 -8.32 -5.59 -6.97
C THR A 58 -8.02 -4.77 -5.74
N LYS A 59 -7.99 -3.45 -5.90
CA LYS A 59 -8.00 -2.48 -4.79
C LYS A 59 -9.41 -2.12 -4.31
N VAL A 60 -10.44 -2.57 -5.03
CA VAL A 60 -11.84 -2.21 -4.81
C VAL A 60 -12.46 -3.25 -3.89
N ALA A 61 -12.59 -2.92 -2.60
CA ALA A 61 -13.17 -3.83 -1.61
C ALA A 61 -14.59 -4.33 -1.99
N PRO A 62 -15.49 -3.50 -2.55
CA PRO A 62 -16.79 -3.99 -3.05
C PRO A 62 -16.69 -5.07 -4.14
N GLU A 63 -15.70 -4.98 -5.04
CA GLU A 63 -15.48 -5.98 -6.10
C GLU A 63 -15.04 -7.32 -5.48
N ARG A 64 -14.08 -7.26 -4.54
CA ARG A 64 -13.66 -8.43 -3.74
C ARG A 64 -14.85 -9.06 -3.02
N ASP A 65 -15.68 -8.26 -2.35
CA ASP A 65 -16.82 -8.75 -1.57
C ASP A 65 -17.89 -9.38 -2.46
N GLN A 66 -18.10 -8.83 -3.65
CA GLN A 66 -19.01 -9.41 -4.63
C GLN A 66 -18.49 -10.76 -5.14
N LEU A 67 -17.20 -10.88 -5.46
CA LEU A 67 -16.61 -12.16 -5.85
C LEU A 67 -16.70 -13.21 -4.73
N ALA A 68 -16.48 -12.81 -3.47
CA ALA A 68 -16.65 -13.69 -2.33
C ALA A 68 -18.10 -14.19 -2.19
N LYS A 69 -19.10 -13.32 -2.38
CA LYS A 69 -20.52 -13.71 -2.41
C LYS A 69 -20.84 -14.69 -3.53
N LEU A 70 -20.10 -14.64 -4.64
CA LEU A 70 -20.20 -15.58 -5.76
C LEU A 70 -19.40 -16.88 -5.52
N GLY A 71 -18.89 -17.11 -4.31
CA GLY A 71 -18.19 -18.35 -3.93
C GLY A 71 -16.70 -18.37 -4.24
N TRP A 72 -16.11 -17.23 -4.63
CA TRP A 72 -14.65 -17.13 -4.73
C TRP A 72 -14.02 -17.08 -3.33
N LYS A 73 -12.84 -17.69 -3.18
CA LYS A 73 -12.11 -17.71 -1.92
C LYS A 73 -11.31 -16.43 -1.76
N LEU A 74 -11.51 -15.72 -0.65
CA LEU A 74 -10.65 -14.63 -0.25
C LEU A 74 -9.27 -15.18 0.11
N GLU A 75 -8.21 -14.60 -0.46
CA GLU A 75 -6.82 -14.94 -0.09
C GLU A 75 -6.12 -13.77 0.62
N GLY A 76 -6.87 -12.71 0.92
CA GLY A 76 -6.41 -11.57 1.69
C GLY A 76 -5.76 -10.47 0.87
N ILE A 77 -5.01 -9.62 1.56
CA ILE A 77 -4.18 -8.59 0.93
C ILE A 77 -2.93 -9.27 0.37
N SER A 78 -2.67 -9.12 -0.93
CA SER A 78 -1.48 -9.67 -1.60
C SER A 78 -0.29 -8.71 -1.52
N PHE A 79 -0.56 -7.40 -1.64
CA PHE A 79 0.41 -6.32 -1.42
C PHE A 79 -0.30 -4.98 -1.22
N ASN A 80 0.45 -3.96 -0.80
CA ASN A 80 -0.03 -2.58 -0.71
C ASN A 80 0.48 -1.74 -1.89
N ALA A 81 -0.42 -1.16 -2.66
CA ALA A 81 -0.09 -0.15 -3.67
C ALA A 81 0.08 1.24 -3.05
N VAL A 82 0.55 2.19 -3.87
CA VAL A 82 0.71 3.59 -3.51
C VAL A 82 -0.30 4.47 -4.26
N SER A 83 -0.57 5.67 -3.74
CA SER A 83 -1.48 6.63 -4.38
C SER A 83 -0.94 7.24 -5.67
N GLY A 84 0.40 7.26 -5.86
CA GLY A 84 1.06 7.76 -7.06
C GLY A 84 2.36 7.03 -7.35
N GLY A 85 2.73 6.94 -8.62
CA GLY A 85 3.88 6.17 -9.08
C GLY A 85 3.73 5.77 -10.54
N ARG A 86 4.35 4.65 -10.91
CA ARG A 86 4.21 4.09 -12.26
C ARG A 86 2.92 3.26 -12.37
N PRO A 87 2.14 3.38 -13.45
CA PRO A 87 0.86 2.69 -13.57
C PRO A 87 1.05 1.18 -13.76
N VAL A 88 0.16 0.40 -13.15
CA VAL A 88 -0.11 -0.99 -13.49
C VAL A 88 -1.46 -1.03 -14.20
N TYR A 89 -1.45 -1.42 -15.46
CA TYR A 89 -2.65 -1.56 -16.29
C TYR A 89 -3.34 -2.88 -16.00
N ARG A 90 -4.68 -2.90 -16.13
CA ARG A 90 -5.51 -4.12 -16.07
C ARG A 90 -6.13 -4.38 -17.43
N GLU A 91 -6.00 -5.61 -17.91
CA GLU A 91 -6.63 -6.08 -19.14
C GLU A 91 -7.50 -7.30 -18.85
N TYR A 92 -8.70 -7.31 -19.43
CA TYR A 92 -9.65 -8.41 -19.35
C TYR A 92 -9.72 -9.15 -20.69
N ASN A 93 -9.61 -10.48 -20.66
CA ASN A 93 -9.83 -11.32 -21.82
C ASN A 93 -11.31 -11.77 -21.88
N PRO A 94 -12.12 -11.24 -22.82
CA PRO A 94 -13.53 -11.62 -22.93
C PRO A 94 -13.76 -13.07 -23.37
N ASN A 95 -12.74 -13.75 -23.90
CA ASN A 95 -12.88 -15.10 -24.44
C ASN A 95 -12.79 -16.19 -23.37
N ASN A 96 -12.08 -15.94 -22.26
CA ASN A 96 -11.86 -16.96 -21.22
C ASN A 96 -12.00 -16.44 -19.78
N GLY A 97 -12.19 -15.13 -19.58
CA GLY A 97 -12.33 -14.52 -18.27
C GLY A 97 -11.01 -14.20 -17.55
N ASN A 98 -9.85 -14.50 -18.15
CA ASN A 98 -8.56 -14.16 -17.55
C ASN A 98 -8.37 -12.65 -17.46
N HIS A 99 -7.60 -12.24 -16.47
CA HIS A 99 -7.12 -10.88 -16.35
C HIS A 99 -5.59 -10.85 -16.38
N ASN A 100 -5.05 -9.76 -16.91
CA ASN A 100 -3.63 -9.45 -16.87
C ASN A 100 -3.40 -8.15 -16.11
N TRP A 101 -2.28 -8.07 -15.39
CA TRP A 101 -1.82 -6.85 -14.75
C TRP A 101 -0.38 -6.57 -15.14
N THR A 102 -0.13 -5.41 -15.74
CA THR A 102 1.21 -5.11 -16.26
C THR A 102 1.63 -3.67 -16.12
N MET A 103 2.90 -3.46 -15.79
CA MET A 103 3.57 -2.16 -15.94
C MET A 103 4.17 -1.96 -17.34
N ASN A 104 4.17 -2.99 -18.18
CA ASN A 104 4.75 -2.95 -19.50
C ASN A 104 3.72 -2.39 -20.49
N ALA A 105 3.92 -1.14 -20.88
CA ALA A 105 3.04 -0.48 -21.85
C ALA A 105 3.02 -1.15 -23.24
N ASN A 106 4.06 -1.91 -23.61
CA ASN A 106 4.06 -2.69 -24.86
C ASN A 106 3.15 -3.92 -24.74
N GLU A 107 3.21 -4.64 -23.61
CA GLU A 107 2.34 -5.79 -23.34
C GLU A 107 0.88 -5.37 -23.31
N HIS A 108 0.57 -4.30 -22.58
CA HIS A 108 -0.76 -3.67 -22.56
C HIS A 108 -1.29 -3.38 -23.97
N ARG A 109 -0.52 -2.67 -24.80
CA ARG A 109 -0.91 -2.37 -26.18
C ARG A 109 -1.05 -3.62 -27.05
N ALA A 110 -0.20 -4.62 -26.85
CA ALA A 110 -0.26 -5.87 -27.59
C ALA A 110 -1.54 -6.65 -27.27
N LEU A 111 -1.90 -6.77 -25.98
CA LEU A 111 -3.12 -7.45 -25.55
C LEU A 111 -4.38 -6.77 -26.10
N ILE A 112 -4.43 -5.43 -26.10
CA ILE A 112 -5.54 -4.69 -26.72
C ILE A 112 -5.66 -5.00 -28.21
N LYS A 113 -4.54 -5.04 -28.95
CA LYS A 113 -4.53 -5.41 -30.38
C LYS A 113 -5.01 -6.85 -30.61
N LEU A 114 -4.78 -7.73 -29.64
CA LEU A 114 -5.26 -9.12 -29.64
C LEU A 114 -6.72 -9.25 -29.18
N GLY A 115 -7.44 -8.15 -28.94
CA GLY A 115 -8.86 -8.13 -28.60
C GLY A 115 -9.16 -8.18 -27.09
N TRP A 116 -8.16 -8.08 -26.22
CA TRP A 116 -8.39 -7.91 -24.79
C TRP A 116 -8.94 -6.50 -24.52
N ARG A 117 -9.81 -6.39 -23.52
CA ARG A 117 -10.39 -5.09 -23.10
C ARG A 117 -9.47 -4.46 -22.08
N SER A 118 -9.01 -3.25 -22.33
CA SER A 118 -8.37 -2.46 -21.28
C SER A 118 -9.41 -1.97 -20.28
N GLU A 119 -9.10 -2.12 -19.00
CA GLU A 119 -9.89 -1.58 -17.89
C GLU A 119 -9.19 -0.39 -17.20
N GLY A 120 -8.15 0.15 -17.84
CA GLY A 120 -7.38 1.30 -17.36
C GLY A 120 -6.33 0.95 -16.31
N VAL A 121 -6.01 1.92 -15.45
CA VAL A 121 -4.99 1.78 -14.40
C VAL A 121 -5.61 1.14 -13.16
N ALA A 122 -5.14 -0.06 -12.82
CA ALA A 122 -5.57 -0.79 -11.63
C ALA A 122 -5.07 -0.10 -10.36
N TRP A 123 -3.77 0.18 -10.31
CA TRP A 123 -3.09 0.87 -9.21
C TRP A 123 -1.75 1.44 -9.67
N TYR A 124 -1.07 2.15 -8.76
CA TYR A 124 0.28 2.64 -8.97
C TYR A 124 1.29 1.87 -8.11
N ALA A 125 2.47 1.66 -8.67
CA ALA A 125 3.60 1.02 -8.01
C ALA A 125 4.74 2.03 -7.76
N PRO A 126 5.40 1.99 -6.58
CA PRO A 126 6.61 2.77 -6.33
C PRO A 126 7.80 2.26 -7.17
N SER A 127 8.88 3.04 -7.22
CA SER A 127 10.14 2.65 -7.85
C SER A 127 10.93 1.60 -7.06
N SER A 128 10.65 1.46 -5.76
CA SER A 128 11.32 0.54 -4.84
C SER A 128 10.35 0.07 -3.75
N GLY A 129 10.66 -1.05 -3.10
CA GLY A 129 9.87 -1.58 -2.00
C GLY A 129 9.91 -3.11 -1.99
N SER A 130 8.84 -3.75 -1.52
CA SER A 130 8.72 -5.22 -1.56
C SER A 130 8.42 -5.67 -2.98
N ALA A 131 9.21 -6.62 -3.49
CA ALA A 131 9.02 -7.18 -4.82
C ALA A 131 7.67 -7.92 -4.91
N VAL A 132 6.95 -7.68 -6.00
CA VAL A 132 5.82 -8.49 -6.45
C VAL A 132 6.30 -9.31 -7.64
N TYR A 133 6.41 -10.61 -7.44
CA TYR A 133 6.82 -11.56 -8.46
C TYR A 133 5.64 -11.98 -9.33
N ARG A 134 5.89 -12.19 -10.62
CA ARG A 134 4.90 -12.67 -11.59
C ARG A 134 5.28 -14.07 -12.08
N LEU A 135 4.29 -14.94 -12.14
CA LEU A 135 4.39 -16.24 -12.77
C LEU A 135 3.30 -16.40 -13.83
N TYR A 136 3.63 -17.08 -14.91
CA TYR A 136 2.74 -17.42 -16.01
C TYR A 136 2.50 -18.93 -16.10
N ASN A 137 1.25 -19.35 -16.22
CA ASN A 137 0.91 -20.74 -16.49
C ASN A 137 0.76 -20.95 -18.00
N PRO A 138 1.68 -21.68 -18.66
CA PRO A 138 1.60 -21.93 -20.10
C PRO A 138 0.39 -22.77 -20.52
N ASN A 139 -0.23 -23.51 -19.60
CA ASN A 139 -1.36 -24.39 -19.91
C ASN A 139 -2.72 -23.67 -19.85
N SER A 140 -2.87 -22.66 -18.97
CA SER A 140 -4.15 -21.94 -18.79
C SER A 140 -4.10 -20.48 -19.23
N GLY A 141 -2.90 -19.93 -19.46
CA GLY A 141 -2.70 -18.51 -19.72
C GLY A 141 -2.86 -17.61 -18.47
N GLU A 142 -2.96 -18.21 -17.29
CA GLU A 142 -3.15 -17.50 -16.02
C GLU A 142 -1.85 -16.88 -15.52
N HIS A 143 -1.97 -15.76 -14.80
CA HIS A 143 -0.85 -15.16 -14.08
C HIS A 143 -1.10 -15.11 -12.57
N VAL A 144 -0.06 -15.39 -11.79
CA VAL A 144 -0.07 -15.17 -10.34
C VAL A 144 0.92 -14.07 -9.98
N TYR A 145 0.50 -13.17 -9.09
CA TYR A 145 1.29 -12.06 -8.56
C TYR A 145 1.42 -12.24 -7.05
N THR A 146 2.65 -12.29 -6.56
CA THR A 146 2.90 -12.59 -5.15
C THR A 146 4.09 -11.87 -4.57
N THR A 147 3.98 -11.44 -3.32
CA THR A 147 5.11 -10.98 -2.50
C THR A 147 5.83 -12.13 -1.79
N SER A 148 5.26 -13.34 -1.81
CA SER A 148 5.85 -14.53 -1.21
C SER A 148 6.85 -15.17 -2.16
N TYR A 149 8.14 -15.02 -1.84
CA TYR A 149 9.20 -15.67 -2.61
C TYR A 149 9.12 -17.20 -2.53
N SER A 150 8.61 -17.76 -1.42
CA SER A 150 8.40 -19.21 -1.30
C SER A 150 7.26 -19.71 -2.21
N GLU A 151 6.16 -18.96 -2.35
CA GLU A 151 5.11 -19.24 -3.33
C GLU A 151 5.68 -19.18 -4.75
N TYR A 152 6.43 -18.12 -5.08
CA TYR A 152 7.08 -17.98 -6.37
C TYR A 152 8.00 -19.16 -6.73
N LEU A 153 8.82 -19.62 -5.78
CA LEU A 153 9.66 -20.80 -6.01
C LEU A 153 8.84 -22.08 -6.14
N SER A 154 7.81 -22.25 -5.30
CA SER A 154 7.01 -23.47 -5.29
C SER A 154 6.18 -23.63 -6.55
N VAL A 155 5.46 -22.58 -6.96
CA VAL A 155 4.64 -22.58 -8.17
C VAL A 155 5.51 -22.71 -9.42
N GLY A 156 6.71 -22.10 -9.43
CA GLY A 156 7.70 -22.33 -10.48
C GLY A 156 8.18 -23.78 -10.58
N ARG A 157 8.40 -24.46 -9.44
CA ARG A 157 8.72 -25.91 -9.43
C ARG A 157 7.57 -26.77 -9.96
N SER A 158 6.33 -26.29 -9.82
CA SER A 158 5.13 -26.93 -10.40
C SER A 158 4.95 -26.67 -11.90
N GLY A 159 5.96 -26.09 -12.59
CA GLY A 159 5.98 -25.94 -14.04
C GLY A 159 5.49 -24.59 -14.57
N TRP A 160 5.15 -23.64 -13.71
CA TRP A 160 4.82 -22.28 -14.14
C TRP A 160 6.09 -21.52 -14.51
N HIS A 161 6.00 -20.67 -15.53
CA HIS A 161 7.09 -19.82 -15.96
C HIS A 161 7.28 -18.67 -14.97
N LYS A 162 8.49 -18.59 -14.41
CA LYS A 162 8.92 -17.53 -13.51
C LYS A 162 9.34 -16.30 -14.32
N GLU A 163 8.55 -15.24 -14.30
CA GLU A 163 8.79 -14.03 -15.10
C GLU A 163 9.54 -12.93 -14.34
N GLY A 164 9.90 -13.19 -13.07
CA GLY A 164 10.66 -12.26 -12.24
C GLY A 164 9.79 -11.23 -11.54
N ILE A 165 10.38 -10.07 -11.24
CA ILE A 165 9.70 -8.97 -10.56
C ILE A 165 8.86 -8.23 -11.60
N ALA A 166 7.54 -8.20 -11.40
CA ALA A 166 6.66 -7.39 -12.23
C ALA A 166 6.62 -5.93 -11.76
N TRP A 167 6.63 -5.70 -10.44
CA TRP A 167 6.71 -4.38 -9.82
C TRP A 167 7.14 -4.43 -8.36
N TYR A 168 7.34 -3.25 -7.76
CA TYR A 168 7.51 -3.09 -6.31
C TYR A 168 6.20 -2.60 -5.67
N SER A 169 6.00 -2.94 -4.40
CA SER A 169 4.86 -2.54 -3.58
C SER A 169 5.32 -1.84 -2.31
N TYR A 170 4.40 -1.16 -1.62
CA TYR A 170 4.71 -0.47 -0.37
C TYR A 170 4.90 -1.45 0.79
N GLY A 171 6.13 -1.54 1.29
CA GLY A 171 6.47 -2.28 2.51
C GLY A 171 6.03 -3.74 2.51
N SER A 172 6.16 -4.41 3.65
CA SER A 172 5.47 -5.69 3.87
C SER A 172 4.06 -5.43 4.37
N ILE A 173 3.15 -6.36 4.11
CA ILE A 173 1.80 -6.31 4.69
C ILE A 173 1.92 -6.49 6.19
N ARG A 174 1.15 -5.71 6.96
CA ARG A 174 0.94 -5.90 8.40
C ARG A 174 -0.52 -5.69 8.74
N TYR A 175 -1.09 -6.61 9.49
CA TYR A 175 -2.43 -6.46 10.07
C TYR A 175 -2.30 -5.91 11.49
N ALA A 176 -3.15 -4.93 11.83
CA ALA A 176 -3.12 -4.31 13.16
C ALA A 176 -3.58 -5.26 14.28
N ASN A 177 -4.44 -6.23 13.95
CA ASN A 177 -5.03 -7.20 14.87
C ASN A 177 -5.79 -8.28 14.08
N CYS A 178 -6.28 -9.30 14.78
CA CYS A 178 -7.05 -10.38 14.15
C CYS A 178 -8.35 -9.93 13.49
N LYS A 179 -8.97 -8.84 13.94
CA LYS A 179 -10.15 -8.27 13.26
C LYS A 179 -9.79 -7.79 11.85
N ALA A 180 -8.61 -7.19 11.67
CA ALA A 180 -8.12 -6.79 10.35
C ALA A 180 -7.80 -8.00 9.46
N VAL A 181 -7.26 -9.09 10.03
CA VAL A 181 -7.04 -10.35 9.30
C VAL A 181 -8.36 -10.93 8.79
N TRP A 182 -9.36 -11.09 9.67
CA TRP A 182 -10.66 -11.64 9.29
C TRP A 182 -11.43 -10.74 8.31
N ALA A 183 -11.28 -9.42 8.40
CA ALA A 183 -11.88 -8.50 7.44
C ALA A 183 -11.26 -8.58 6.03
N ALA A 184 -9.99 -8.98 5.93
CA ALA A 184 -9.29 -9.14 4.66
C ALA A 184 -9.45 -10.54 4.07
N ASN A 185 -9.34 -11.57 4.91
CA ASN A 185 -9.19 -12.96 4.49
C ASN A 185 -10.48 -13.78 4.69
N GLY A 186 -11.38 -13.35 5.57
CA GLY A 186 -12.52 -14.16 6.00
C GLY A 186 -12.15 -15.38 6.86
N HIS A 187 -10.86 -15.56 7.18
CA HIS A 187 -10.31 -16.64 8.00
C HIS A 187 -8.98 -16.18 8.64
N GLY A 188 -8.38 -17.02 9.50
CA GLY A 188 -7.06 -16.78 10.09
C GLY A 188 -5.92 -16.75 9.06
N ILE A 189 -4.67 -16.57 9.48
CA ILE A 189 -3.53 -16.43 8.56
C ILE A 189 -2.39 -17.37 8.93
N ARG A 190 -1.82 -18.07 7.94
CA ARG A 190 -0.75 -19.05 8.12
C ARG A 190 0.63 -18.45 7.91
N ARG A 191 1.63 -19.03 8.57
CA ARG A 191 3.05 -18.73 8.35
C ARG A 191 3.38 -18.82 6.85
N GLY A 192 4.05 -17.79 6.34
CA GLY A 192 4.41 -17.67 4.92
C GLY A 192 3.36 -16.99 4.05
N GLN A 193 2.14 -16.76 4.55
CA GLN A 193 1.17 -15.89 3.89
C GLN A 193 1.51 -14.41 4.15
N PRO A 194 1.26 -13.52 3.18
CA PRO A 194 1.53 -12.09 3.35
C PRO A 194 0.78 -11.48 4.54
N GLY A 195 1.53 -10.92 5.49
CA GLY A 195 0.98 -10.26 6.68
C GLY A 195 0.93 -11.12 7.95
N TYR A 196 1.32 -12.40 7.89
CA TYR A 196 1.51 -13.20 9.10
C TYR A 196 2.60 -12.57 9.98
N SER A 197 2.35 -12.48 11.29
CA SER A 197 3.31 -12.03 12.31
C SER A 197 3.11 -12.87 13.57
N LEU A 198 4.19 -13.08 14.34
CA LEU A 198 4.12 -13.73 15.64
C LEU A 198 3.25 -12.95 16.64
N ASP A 199 3.06 -11.64 16.43
CA ASP A 199 2.17 -10.82 17.28
C ASP A 199 0.67 -11.18 17.09
N LEU A 200 0.33 -11.84 15.99
CA LEU A 200 -1.02 -12.31 15.68
C LEU A 200 -1.22 -13.79 16.03
N ASP A 201 -0.12 -14.50 16.32
CA ASP A 201 -0.05 -15.95 16.58
C ASP A 201 0.27 -16.18 18.06
N ALA A 202 -0.77 -16.19 18.90
CA ALA A 202 -0.62 -16.15 20.35
C ALA A 202 0.06 -17.41 20.92
N ASP A 203 -0.24 -18.57 20.36
CA ASP A 203 0.29 -19.88 20.75
C ASP A 203 1.48 -20.34 19.89
N LYS A 204 1.78 -19.62 18.81
CA LYS A 204 2.99 -19.76 17.97
C LYS A 204 3.03 -21.07 17.19
N ASP A 205 1.88 -21.63 16.86
CA ASP A 205 1.75 -22.87 16.12
C ASP A 205 1.96 -22.68 14.60
N GLY A 206 1.99 -21.43 14.12
CA GLY A 206 2.09 -21.07 12.71
C GLY A 206 0.75 -20.73 12.05
N TYR A 207 -0.35 -20.66 12.80
CA TYR A 207 -1.68 -20.28 12.36
C TYR A 207 -2.27 -19.19 13.27
N ALA A 208 -2.08 -17.94 12.87
CA ALA A 208 -2.59 -16.79 13.58
C ALA A 208 -4.11 -16.59 13.39
N CYS A 209 -4.74 -15.99 14.41
CA CYS A 209 -6.14 -15.54 14.34
C CYS A 209 -7.15 -16.64 14.01
N GLU A 210 -6.98 -17.81 14.63
CA GLU A 210 -7.78 -19.01 14.37
C GLU A 210 -9.27 -18.82 14.66
N THR A 211 -9.57 -18.05 15.71
CA THR A 211 -10.92 -17.74 16.13
C THR A 211 -11.40 -16.44 15.49
N ARG A 212 -12.67 -16.42 15.11
CA ARG A 212 -13.31 -15.22 14.60
C ARG A 212 -13.49 -14.21 15.76
N PRO A 213 -12.88 -13.02 15.67
CA PRO A 213 -13.00 -11.98 16.69
C PRO A 213 -14.34 -11.25 16.65
#